data_AF-A0A060YHR6-F1
#
_entry.id   AF-A0A060YHR6-F1
#
_cell.length_a   1.000
_cell.length_b   1.000
_cell.length_c   1.000
_cell.angle_alpha   90.00
_cell.angle_beta   90.00
_cell.angle_gamma   90.00
#
_symmetry.space_group_name_H-M   'P 1'
#
loop_
_entity.id
_entity.type
_entity.pdbx_description
1 polymer ?
#
loop_
_entity_poly.entity_id
_entity_poly.type
_entity_poly.pdbx_seq_one_letter_code
_entity_poly.pdbx_strand_id
1 'polypeptide(L)'
;MHHSRAVIIFASEEDIRGVLNATRRANQVGHFLWIGSDSWGSKSSPIHQLEDVAVGAVTILPKRSSIKGFDEYFTSLTLENNRRNVWFAEFWEENFDCRLLSSSKREDTSRKCTGQERIGIDSKYEQEGKVQFVIDAVYAMAYALHNIQRDLCPEHSGICPGMEAAEGKTLLKYIRNVSFNGSAGTSVMFNKNGDAPGRYDLFQFQMTNSSVPEYRPIGQWVETLQLRFLSPANDGDEGLFGCLEYILPVRLNKEKFFIQFEVSNRWSDVQNLFWS
;
A
#
# COMPACT_ATOMS: atom_id res chain seq x y z
N MET A 1 -7.78 28.43 -27.70
CA MET A 1 -7.31 28.44 -26.31
C MET A 1 -7.10 27.00 -25.89
N HIS A 2 -5.86 26.60 -25.56
CA HIS A 2 -5.59 25.25 -25.08
C HIS A 2 -5.91 25.19 -23.59
N HIS A 3 -7.13 24.74 -23.26
CA HIS A 3 -7.50 24.48 -21.87
C HIS A 3 -6.91 23.12 -21.46
N SER A 4 -6.12 23.10 -20.38
CA SER A 4 -5.65 21.84 -19.79
C SER A 4 -6.83 21.10 -19.20
N ARG A 5 -7.11 19.89 -19.70
CA ARG A 5 -8.15 19.00 -19.17
C ARG A 5 -7.59 17.89 -18.30
N ALA A 6 -6.29 17.61 -18.40
CA ALA A 6 -5.62 16.62 -17.57
C ALA A 6 -5.31 17.18 -16.18
N VAL A 7 -5.65 16.41 -15.14
CA VAL A 7 -5.38 16.73 -13.74
C VAL A 7 -4.62 15.55 -13.13
N ILE A 8 -3.39 15.83 -12.69
CA ILE A 8 -2.55 14.84 -12.02
C ILE A 8 -2.72 15.02 -10.51
N ILE A 9 -3.18 13.98 -9.82
CA ILE A 9 -3.47 14.01 -8.39
C ILE A 9 -2.46 13.12 -7.66
N PHE A 10 -1.60 13.78 -6.87
CA PHE A 10 -0.73 13.17 -5.88
C PHE A 10 -1.21 13.60 -4.49
N ALA A 11 -2.17 12.87 -3.95
CA ALA A 11 -2.81 13.24 -2.70
C ALA A 11 -3.24 11.99 -1.92
N SER A 12 -3.63 12.17 -0.66
CA SER A 12 -4.20 11.08 0.13
C SER A 12 -5.53 10.61 -0.46
N GLU A 13 -5.97 9.42 -0.05
CA GLU A 13 -7.26 8.87 -0.47
C GLU A 13 -8.44 9.79 -0.11
N GLU A 14 -8.39 10.41 1.07
CA GLU A 14 -9.40 11.37 1.54
C GLU A 14 -9.43 12.64 0.67
N ASP A 15 -8.26 13.17 0.32
CA ASP A 15 -8.14 14.36 -0.53
C ASP A 15 -8.64 14.09 -1.96
N ILE A 16 -8.29 12.92 -2.54
CA ILE A 16 -8.78 12.48 -3.85
C ILE A 16 -10.31 12.46 -3.84
N ARG A 17 -10.91 11.81 -2.83
CA ARG A 17 -12.36 11.77 -2.64
C ARG A 17 -12.94 13.17 -2.51
N GLY A 18 -12.27 14.07 -1.80
CA GLY A 18 -12.64 15.48 -1.65
C GLY A 18 -12.72 16.22 -2.99
N VAL A 19 -11.71 16.05 -3.84
CA VAL A 19 -11.63 16.66 -5.18
C VAL A 19 -12.71 16.11 -6.13
N LEU A 20 -12.92 14.79 -6.13
CA LEU A 20 -13.97 14.17 -6.95
C LEU A 20 -15.36 14.65 -6.53
N ASN A 21 -15.62 14.74 -5.22
CA ASN A 21 -16.85 15.33 -4.69
C ASN A 21 -17.02 16.79 -5.11
N ALA A 22 -15.96 17.60 -5.06
CA ALA A 22 -16.01 19.00 -5.49
C ALA A 22 -16.35 19.11 -6.98
N THR A 23 -15.78 18.23 -7.82
CA THR A 23 -16.06 18.16 -9.25
C THR A 23 -17.53 17.87 -9.51
N ARG A 24 -18.11 16.91 -8.80
CA ARG A 24 -19.54 16.61 -8.89
C ARG A 24 -20.40 17.81 -8.47
N ARG A 25 -20.09 18.43 -7.32
CA ARG A 25 -20.82 19.63 -6.85
C ARG A 25 -20.76 20.79 -7.83
N ALA A 26 -19.67 20.92 -8.57
CA ALA A 26 -19.50 21.95 -9.60
C ALA A 26 -20.13 21.58 -10.97
N ASN A 27 -20.81 20.44 -11.08
CA ASN A 27 -21.35 19.91 -12.34
C ASN A 27 -20.30 19.79 -13.46
N GLN A 28 -19.07 19.38 -13.10
CA GLN A 28 -17.94 19.21 -14.04
C GLN A 28 -17.61 17.73 -14.30
N VAL A 29 -18.59 16.83 -14.16
CA VAL A 29 -18.42 15.39 -14.46
C VAL A 29 -18.07 15.21 -15.94
N GLY A 30 -17.03 14.42 -16.23
CA GLY A 30 -16.52 14.20 -17.58
C GLY A 30 -15.69 15.36 -18.17
N HIS A 31 -15.51 16.46 -17.43
CA HIS A 31 -14.70 17.59 -17.92
C HIS A 31 -13.20 17.27 -17.86
N PHE A 32 -12.75 16.70 -16.74
CA PHE A 32 -11.35 16.41 -16.44
C PHE A 32 -10.95 14.98 -16.80
N LEU A 33 -9.68 14.81 -17.17
CA LEU A 33 -9.00 13.53 -17.30
C LEU A 33 -8.10 13.34 -16.08
N TRP A 34 -8.37 12.30 -15.30
CA TRP A 34 -7.66 12.06 -14.04
C TRP A 34 -6.44 11.19 -14.24
N ILE A 35 -5.31 11.61 -13.66
CA ILE A 35 -4.10 10.79 -13.50
C ILE A 35 -3.81 10.69 -12.00
N GLY A 36 -4.10 9.54 -11.40
CA GLY A 36 -3.97 9.31 -9.96
C GLY A 36 -2.68 8.58 -9.56
N SER A 37 -2.15 8.93 -8.38
CA SER A 37 -1.02 8.27 -7.74
C SER A 37 -1.36 6.89 -7.14
N ASP A 38 -0.36 6.24 -6.52
CA ASP A 38 -0.49 4.92 -5.86
C ASP A 38 -1.50 4.90 -4.72
N SER A 39 -1.72 6.04 -4.06
CA SER A 39 -2.76 6.23 -3.05
C SER A 39 -4.17 6.02 -3.59
N TRP A 40 -4.41 6.34 -4.88
CA TRP A 40 -5.63 5.95 -5.58
C TRP A 40 -5.53 4.48 -5.99
N GLY A 41 -4.51 4.16 -6.81
CA GLY A 41 -4.29 2.81 -7.33
C GLY A 41 -5.55 2.20 -7.95
N SER A 42 -5.83 0.95 -7.61
CA SER A 42 -7.04 0.22 -8.04
C SER A 42 -8.07 0.06 -6.90
N LYS A 43 -8.06 0.95 -5.90
CA LYS A 43 -8.95 0.88 -4.73
C LYS A 43 -10.35 1.38 -5.07
N SER A 44 -11.38 0.77 -4.49
CA SER A 44 -12.77 1.23 -4.63
C SER A 44 -13.12 2.38 -3.70
N SER A 45 -12.50 2.45 -2.52
CA SER A 45 -12.83 3.42 -1.48
C SER A 45 -12.66 4.91 -1.89
N PRO A 46 -11.60 5.35 -2.60
CA PRO A 46 -11.47 6.75 -3.06
C PRO A 46 -12.63 7.21 -3.96
N ILE A 47 -13.22 6.27 -4.71
CA ILE A 47 -14.24 6.53 -5.73
C ILE A 47 -15.63 5.99 -5.35
N HIS A 48 -15.81 5.46 -4.14
CA HIS A 48 -17.08 4.87 -3.73
C HIS A 48 -18.21 5.91 -3.80
N GLN A 49 -19.26 5.60 -4.56
CA GLN A 49 -20.37 6.51 -4.91
C GLN A 49 -19.94 7.71 -5.77
N LEU A 50 -18.75 7.70 -6.37
CA LEU A 50 -18.15 8.73 -7.23
C LEU A 50 -17.64 8.14 -8.56
N GLU A 51 -18.15 6.97 -8.93
CA GLU A 51 -17.67 6.18 -10.05
C GLU A 51 -17.86 6.91 -11.39
N ASP A 52 -18.98 7.62 -11.58
CA ASP A 52 -19.26 8.46 -12.74
C ASP A 52 -18.22 9.58 -12.94
N VAL A 53 -17.72 10.17 -11.85
CA VAL A 53 -16.69 11.22 -11.89
C VAL A 53 -15.32 10.63 -12.25
N ALA A 54 -15.06 9.40 -11.82
CA ALA A 54 -13.79 8.71 -11.99
C ALA A 54 -13.63 8.02 -13.35
N VAL A 55 -14.68 7.94 -14.19
CA VAL A 55 -14.63 7.26 -15.49
C VAL A 55 -13.47 7.80 -16.34
N GLY A 56 -12.65 6.88 -16.86
CA GLY A 56 -11.48 7.19 -17.68
C GLY A 56 -10.22 7.54 -16.88
N ALA A 57 -10.29 7.61 -15.54
CA ALA A 57 -9.13 7.86 -14.71
C ALA A 57 -8.03 6.82 -14.95
N VAL A 58 -6.79 7.29 -15.14
CA VAL A 58 -5.62 6.45 -15.20
C VAL A 58 -4.87 6.52 -13.88
N THR A 59 -4.60 5.38 -13.28
CA THR A 59 -3.94 5.31 -11.98
C THR A 59 -2.72 4.40 -12.06
N ILE A 60 -1.77 4.64 -11.18
CA ILE A 60 -0.61 3.78 -11.00
C ILE A 60 -0.77 2.98 -9.71
N LEU A 61 -0.30 1.75 -9.70
CA LEU A 61 -0.25 0.95 -8.49
C LEU A 61 1.10 0.22 -8.44
N PRO A 62 1.82 0.25 -7.33
CA PRO A 62 3.01 -0.56 -7.14
C PRO A 62 2.71 -2.03 -7.42
N LYS A 63 3.55 -2.65 -8.25
CA LYS A 63 3.41 -4.05 -8.60
C LYS A 63 3.56 -4.89 -7.34
N ARG A 64 2.48 -5.56 -6.98
CA ARG A 64 2.32 -6.27 -5.71
C ARG A 64 1.76 -7.66 -5.94
N SER A 65 2.01 -8.55 -5.00
CA SER A 65 1.38 -9.87 -4.95
C SER A 65 0.74 -10.06 -3.58
N SER A 66 -0.44 -10.67 -3.57
CA SER A 66 -1.08 -11.03 -2.30
C SER A 66 -0.28 -12.12 -1.61
N ILE A 67 -0.04 -11.95 -0.32
CA ILE A 67 0.70 -12.91 0.49
C ILE A 67 -0.28 -13.85 1.19
N LYS A 68 -0.46 -15.06 0.65
CA LYS A 68 -1.44 -16.03 1.15
C LYS A 68 -1.28 -16.34 2.65
N GLY A 69 -0.04 -16.50 3.11
CA GLY A 69 0.22 -16.76 4.53
C GLY A 69 -0.20 -15.61 5.45
N PHE A 70 -0.19 -14.36 4.95
CA PHE A 70 -0.72 -13.22 5.70
C PHE A 70 -2.24 -13.26 5.77
N ASP A 71 -2.93 -13.61 4.68
CA ASP A 71 -4.39 -13.76 4.68
C ASP A 71 -4.85 -14.83 5.68
N GLU A 72 -4.20 -15.99 5.65
CA GLU A 72 -4.46 -17.09 6.59
C GLU A 72 -4.24 -16.64 8.04
N TYR A 73 -3.11 -15.99 8.33
CA TYR A 73 -2.83 -15.42 9.64
C TYR A 73 -3.88 -14.40 10.07
N PHE A 74 -4.13 -13.36 9.27
CA PHE A 74 -4.99 -12.22 9.63
C PHE A 74 -6.44 -12.65 9.85
N THR A 75 -6.98 -13.49 8.96
CA THR A 75 -8.36 -14.01 9.08
C THR A 75 -8.55 -15.00 10.23
N SER A 76 -7.46 -15.62 10.72
CA SER A 76 -7.50 -16.51 11.90
C SER A 76 -7.47 -15.76 13.24
N LEU A 77 -7.24 -14.44 13.23
CA LEU A 77 -7.18 -13.64 14.45
C LEU A 77 -8.54 -13.55 15.12
N THR A 78 -8.54 -13.69 16.44
CA THR A 78 -9.68 -13.53 17.32
C THR A 78 -9.27 -12.70 18.53
N LEU A 79 -10.26 -12.16 19.26
CA LEU A 79 -10.00 -11.45 20.51
C LEU A 79 -9.27 -12.33 21.56
N GLU A 80 -9.39 -13.65 21.45
CA GLU A 80 -8.75 -14.58 22.38
C GLU A 80 -7.26 -14.81 22.07
N ASN A 81 -6.92 -14.96 20.78
CA ASN A 81 -5.57 -15.32 20.34
C ASN A 81 -4.67 -14.12 20.01
N ASN A 82 -5.23 -12.90 19.91
CA ASN A 82 -4.49 -11.69 19.58
C ASN A 82 -4.47 -10.68 20.73
N ARG A 83 -3.90 -11.08 21.87
CA ARG A 83 -3.77 -10.21 23.06
C ARG A 83 -2.61 -9.22 22.99
N ARG A 84 -1.73 -9.43 22.03
CA ARG A 84 -0.49 -8.67 21.84
C ARG A 84 -0.76 -7.27 21.28
N ASN A 85 -1.68 -7.20 20.32
CA ASN A 85 -2.02 -5.95 19.65
C ASN A 85 -3.08 -5.19 20.47
N VAL A 86 -2.65 -4.09 21.11
CA VAL A 86 -3.51 -3.26 21.97
C VAL A 86 -4.66 -2.58 21.23
N TRP A 87 -4.54 -2.38 19.91
CA TRP A 87 -5.57 -1.77 19.06
C TRP A 87 -6.55 -2.78 18.48
N PHE A 88 -6.33 -4.08 18.70
CA PHE A 88 -7.16 -5.11 18.06
C PHE A 88 -8.61 -5.11 18.57
N ALA A 89 -8.82 -4.70 19.83
CA ALA A 89 -10.17 -4.57 20.39
C ALA A 89 -10.97 -3.46 19.69
N GLU A 90 -10.35 -2.30 19.43
CA GLU A 90 -10.96 -1.18 18.71
C GLU A 90 -11.25 -1.56 17.26
N PHE A 91 -10.28 -2.15 16.58
CA PHE A 91 -10.47 -2.71 15.24
C PHE A 91 -11.65 -3.69 15.18
N TRP A 92 -11.79 -4.57 16.18
CA TRP A 92 -12.87 -5.55 16.20
C TRP A 92 -14.25 -4.89 16.32
N GLU A 93 -14.38 -3.88 17.19
CA GLU A 93 -15.61 -3.10 17.34
C GLU A 93 -16.00 -2.42 16.02
N GLU A 94 -15.06 -1.75 15.36
CA GLU A 94 -15.31 -1.05 14.09
C GLU A 94 -15.61 -2.01 12.94
N ASN A 95 -14.83 -3.08 12.80
CA ASN A 95 -14.92 -4.01 11.68
C ASN A 95 -16.22 -4.82 11.66
N PHE A 96 -16.77 -5.11 12.84
CA PHE A 96 -18.02 -5.86 12.98
C PHE A 96 -19.22 -5.00 13.42
N ASP A 97 -19.05 -3.68 13.52
CA ASP A 97 -20.08 -2.73 13.99
C ASP A 97 -20.74 -3.21 15.30
N CYS A 98 -19.92 -3.42 16.34
CA CYS A 98 -20.36 -3.88 17.65
C CYS A 98 -19.54 -3.29 18.79
N ARG A 99 -20.01 -3.48 20.03
CA ARG A 99 -19.34 -3.02 21.26
C ARG A 99 -18.93 -4.16 22.18
N LEU A 100 -17.72 -4.08 22.72
CA LEU A 100 -17.18 -4.98 23.74
C LEU A 100 -17.66 -4.53 25.13
N LEU A 101 -17.97 -5.49 26.00
CA LEU A 101 -18.59 -5.22 27.32
C LEU A 101 -17.71 -4.38 28.29
N SER A 102 -16.42 -4.24 28.01
CA SER A 102 -15.47 -3.50 28.85
C SER A 102 -15.39 -2.00 28.55
N SER A 103 -15.96 -1.53 27.43
CA SER A 103 -15.81 -0.14 26.96
C SER A 103 -16.96 0.80 27.37
N SER A 104 -18.07 0.32 27.95
CA SER A 104 -19.24 1.16 28.24
C SER A 104 -20.00 0.82 29.54
N LYS A 105 -20.05 1.79 30.47
CA LYS A 105 -21.01 1.84 31.61
C LYS A 105 -22.36 2.45 31.21
N ARG A 106 -22.58 2.72 29.91
CA ARG A 106 -23.81 3.35 29.41
C ARG A 106 -24.65 2.32 28.70
N GLU A 107 -25.95 2.47 28.88
CA GLU A 107 -27.03 1.72 28.24
C GLU A 107 -27.05 2.08 26.75
N ASP A 108 -26.08 1.54 26.01
CA ASP A 108 -25.93 1.75 24.58
C ASP A 108 -26.79 0.72 23.86
N THR A 109 -27.64 1.17 22.95
CA THR A 109 -28.51 0.30 22.13
C THR A 109 -27.72 -0.47 21.05
N SER A 110 -26.40 -0.25 20.98
CA SER A 110 -25.50 -0.89 20.05
C SER A 110 -25.40 -2.42 20.23
N ARG A 111 -25.25 -3.11 19.10
CA ARG A 111 -25.02 -4.56 19.06
C ARG A 111 -23.79 -4.93 19.90
N LYS A 112 -23.90 -5.96 20.73
CA LYS A 112 -22.77 -6.48 21.51
C LYS A 112 -21.94 -7.44 20.67
N CYS A 113 -20.61 -7.33 20.75
CA CYS A 113 -19.72 -8.31 20.14
C CYS A 113 -19.79 -9.64 20.91
N THR A 114 -19.84 -10.75 20.18
CA THR A 114 -19.89 -12.10 20.76
C THR A 114 -18.50 -12.71 20.96
N GLY A 115 -17.49 -12.19 20.23
CA GLY A 115 -16.15 -12.77 20.14
C GLY A 115 -16.08 -14.00 19.22
N GLN A 116 -17.22 -14.43 18.66
CA GLN A 116 -17.30 -15.54 17.70
C GLN A 116 -17.33 -15.07 16.26
N GLU A 117 -17.36 -13.76 16.01
CA GLU A 117 -17.24 -13.20 14.66
C GLU A 117 -15.92 -13.62 13.99
N ARG A 118 -15.92 -13.71 12.65
CA ARG A 118 -14.76 -14.12 11.85
C ARG A 118 -14.49 -13.14 10.71
N ILE A 119 -13.24 -12.68 10.63
CA ILE A 119 -12.78 -11.74 9.61
C ILE A 119 -12.84 -12.43 8.24
N GLY A 120 -13.45 -11.79 7.25
CA GLY A 120 -13.64 -12.36 5.91
C GLY A 120 -14.87 -13.27 5.76
N ILE A 121 -15.54 -13.63 6.86
CA ILE A 121 -16.83 -14.36 6.85
C ILE A 121 -17.95 -13.42 7.27
N ASP A 122 -17.86 -12.84 8.47
CA ASP A 122 -18.86 -11.94 9.03
C ASP A 122 -18.54 -10.46 8.75
N SER A 123 -17.40 -10.18 8.12
CA SER A 123 -16.96 -8.85 7.67
C SER A 123 -16.25 -8.95 6.34
N LYS A 124 -16.28 -7.87 5.54
CA LYS A 124 -15.54 -7.81 4.28
C LYS A 124 -14.04 -7.77 4.56
N TYR A 125 -13.28 -8.64 3.90
CA TYR A 125 -11.82 -8.63 3.96
C TYR A 125 -11.23 -8.47 2.56
N GLU A 126 -10.28 -7.55 2.43
CA GLU A 126 -9.45 -7.35 1.25
C GLU A 126 -8.04 -7.02 1.76
N GLN A 127 -7.03 -7.77 1.31
CA GLN A 127 -5.65 -7.54 1.77
C GLN A 127 -5.18 -6.14 1.34
N GLU A 128 -4.70 -5.34 2.30
CA GLU A 128 -4.06 -4.07 1.98
C GLU A 128 -2.81 -4.35 1.15
N GLY A 129 -2.76 -3.87 -0.07
CA GLY A 129 -1.70 -4.31 -0.97
C GLY A 129 -0.35 -3.62 -0.78
N LYS A 130 -0.12 -2.99 0.38
CA LYS A 130 1.21 -2.66 0.87
C LYS A 130 1.83 -3.75 1.76
N VAL A 131 1.06 -4.79 2.12
CA VAL A 131 1.49 -5.89 3.02
C VAL A 131 2.80 -6.55 2.57
N GLN A 132 2.96 -6.87 1.29
CA GLN A 132 4.20 -7.45 0.76
C GLN A 132 5.42 -6.59 1.10
N PHE A 133 5.35 -5.28 0.86
CA PHE A 133 6.48 -4.37 1.10
C PHE A 133 6.83 -4.26 2.58
N VAL A 134 5.83 -4.30 3.47
CA VAL A 134 6.04 -4.32 4.93
C VAL A 134 6.76 -5.61 5.36
N ILE A 135 6.31 -6.76 4.86
CA ILE A 135 6.96 -8.05 5.14
C ILE A 135 8.40 -8.02 4.63
N ASP A 136 8.62 -7.61 3.38
CA ASP A 136 9.96 -7.55 2.79
C ASP A 136 10.88 -6.57 3.54
N ALA A 137 10.37 -5.46 4.07
CA ALA A 137 11.15 -4.53 4.89
C ALA A 137 11.60 -5.15 6.22
N VAL A 138 10.74 -5.93 6.88
CA VAL A 138 11.10 -6.68 8.10
C VAL A 138 12.16 -7.74 7.78
N TYR A 139 12.01 -8.46 6.67
CA TYR A 139 13.03 -9.42 6.24
C TYR A 139 14.35 -8.74 5.90
N ALA A 140 14.35 -7.56 5.26
CA ALA A 140 15.57 -6.82 4.98
C ALA A 140 16.36 -6.51 6.27
N MET A 141 15.66 -6.12 7.35
CA MET A 141 16.28 -5.96 8.67
C MET A 141 16.81 -7.29 9.23
N ALA A 142 16.02 -8.36 9.12
CA ALA A 142 16.42 -9.69 9.61
C ALA A 142 17.67 -10.23 8.87
N TYR A 143 17.74 -10.10 7.55
CA TYR A 143 18.92 -10.45 6.75
C TYR A 143 20.13 -9.58 7.12
N ALA A 144 19.94 -8.29 7.37
CA ALA A 144 21.02 -7.42 7.81
C ALA A 144 21.59 -7.86 9.17
N LEU A 145 20.72 -8.13 10.15
CA LEU A 145 21.12 -8.63 11.47
C LEU A 145 21.78 -10.02 11.38
N HIS A 146 21.28 -10.89 10.52
CA HIS A 146 21.88 -12.20 10.27
C HIS A 146 23.29 -12.07 9.69
N ASN A 147 23.50 -11.15 8.73
CA ASN A 147 24.82 -10.90 8.15
C ASN A 147 25.79 -10.30 9.18
N ILE A 148 25.32 -9.37 10.03
CA ILE A 148 26.11 -8.85 11.16
C ILE A 148 26.53 -9.97 12.10
N GLN A 149 25.59 -10.85 12.46
CA GLN A 149 25.86 -11.96 13.36
C GLN A 149 26.92 -12.90 12.77
N ARG A 150 26.81 -13.23 11.47
CA ARG A 150 27.80 -14.08 10.80
C ARG A 150 29.19 -13.45 10.72
N ASP A 151 29.27 -12.15 10.47
CA ASP A 151 30.54 -11.46 10.28
C ASP A 151 31.22 -11.11 11.61
N LEU A 152 30.46 -10.78 12.65
CA LEU A 152 31.00 -10.38 13.97
C LEU A 152 31.08 -11.54 14.97
N CYS A 153 30.27 -12.58 14.80
CA CYS A 153 30.12 -13.68 15.75
C CYS A 153 30.25 -15.07 15.06
N PRO A 154 31.32 -15.35 14.29
CA PRO A 154 31.41 -16.57 13.46
C PRO A 154 31.35 -17.87 14.27
N GLU A 155 31.86 -17.86 15.50
CA GLU A 155 31.95 -19.05 16.38
C GLU A 155 30.89 -19.08 17.50
N HIS A 156 29.91 -18.16 17.47
CA HIS A 156 28.89 -18.06 18.53
C HIS A 156 27.49 -18.15 17.93
N SER A 157 26.62 -18.93 18.55
CA SER A 157 25.19 -18.86 18.28
C SER A 157 24.58 -17.67 19.05
N GLY A 158 23.80 -16.85 18.36
CA GLY A 158 23.17 -15.67 18.94
C GLY A 158 24.04 -14.43 18.94
N ILE A 159 23.83 -13.55 19.92
CA ILE A 159 24.47 -12.23 20.01
C ILE A 159 25.79 -12.36 20.78
N CYS A 160 26.87 -11.82 20.22
CA CYS A 160 28.18 -11.73 20.88
C CYS A 160 28.52 -10.28 21.24
N PRO A 161 29.54 -10.02 22.08
CA PRO A 161 29.91 -8.65 22.49
C PRO A 161 30.22 -7.71 21.32
N GLY A 162 30.74 -8.24 20.21
CA GLY A 162 30.97 -7.45 18.99
C GLY A 162 29.68 -6.96 18.33
N MET A 163 28.61 -7.76 18.39
CA MET A 163 27.29 -7.38 17.90
C MET A 163 26.55 -6.48 18.90
N GLU A 164 26.72 -6.66 20.21
CA GLU A 164 26.18 -5.73 21.23
C GLU A 164 26.77 -4.33 21.09
N ALA A 165 28.06 -4.24 20.76
CA ALA A 165 28.75 -2.97 20.51
C ALA A 165 28.47 -2.37 19.13
N ALA A 166 27.72 -3.05 18.25
CA ALA A 166 27.47 -2.57 16.90
C ALA A 166 26.54 -1.35 16.89
N GLU A 167 27.04 -0.23 16.40
CA GLU A 167 26.26 1.00 16.27
C GLU A 167 25.29 0.98 15.08
N GLY A 168 24.31 1.88 15.09
CA GLY A 168 23.32 2.02 14.01
C GLY A 168 23.95 2.27 12.62
N LYS A 169 25.13 2.88 12.54
CA LYS A 169 25.87 3.05 11.28
C LYS A 169 26.33 1.72 10.69
N THR A 170 26.77 0.80 11.55
CA THR A 170 27.12 -0.56 11.16
C THR A 170 25.89 -1.25 10.62
N LEU A 171 24.77 -1.22 11.36
CA LEU A 171 23.51 -1.82 10.92
C LEU A 171 23.05 -1.27 9.57
N LEU A 172 23.07 0.06 9.37
CA LEU A 172 22.70 0.68 8.11
C LEU A 172 23.56 0.21 6.93
N LYS A 173 24.86 -0.01 7.14
CA LYS A 173 25.75 -0.55 6.11
C LYS A 173 25.30 -1.95 5.67
N TYR A 174 24.92 -2.81 6.62
CA TYR A 174 24.42 -4.15 6.31
C TYR A 174 23.05 -4.12 5.65
N ILE A 175 22.13 -3.27 6.12
CA ILE A 175 20.82 -3.08 5.48
C ILE A 175 20.98 -2.69 4.01
N ARG A 176 21.86 -1.71 3.71
CA ARG A 176 22.09 -1.28 2.32
C ARG A 176 22.70 -2.36 1.42
N ASN A 177 23.29 -3.39 1.99
CA ASN A 177 23.97 -4.46 1.25
C ASN A 177 23.21 -5.81 1.28
N VAL A 178 21.96 -5.83 1.76
CA VAL A 178 21.14 -7.05 1.67
C VAL A 178 20.72 -7.32 0.23
N SER A 179 20.68 -8.61 -0.10
CA SER A 179 20.11 -9.12 -1.34
C SER A 179 19.49 -10.47 -1.02
N PHE A 180 18.17 -10.57 -1.15
CA PHE A 180 17.44 -11.80 -0.86
C PHE A 180 16.21 -11.94 -1.76
N ASN A 181 15.62 -13.13 -1.77
CA ASN A 181 14.34 -13.35 -2.43
C ASN A 181 13.20 -12.96 -1.49
N GLY A 182 12.41 -11.96 -1.88
CA GLY A 182 11.30 -11.45 -1.08
C GLY A 182 10.13 -12.42 -0.98
N SER A 183 9.15 -12.05 -0.15
CA SER A 183 7.95 -12.82 0.15
C SER A 183 7.10 -13.19 -1.07
N ALA A 184 7.13 -12.36 -2.12
CA ALA A 184 6.47 -12.61 -3.40
C ALA A 184 7.36 -13.30 -4.46
N GLY A 185 8.53 -13.82 -4.07
CA GLY A 185 9.46 -14.45 -4.99
C GLY A 185 10.20 -13.47 -5.91
N THR A 186 10.22 -12.18 -5.57
CA THR A 186 10.99 -11.16 -6.29
C THR A 186 12.19 -10.70 -5.47
N SER A 187 13.34 -10.51 -6.12
CA SER A 187 14.55 -10.04 -5.45
C SER A 187 14.36 -8.67 -4.81
N VAL A 188 14.80 -8.55 -3.56
CA VAL A 188 14.84 -7.31 -2.77
C VAL A 188 16.29 -6.90 -2.60
N MET A 189 16.64 -5.73 -3.15
CA MET A 189 17.98 -5.16 -3.12
C MET A 189 17.86 -3.62 -3.07
N PHE A 190 18.92 -2.95 -2.58
CA PHE A 190 18.98 -1.50 -2.53
C PHE A 190 20.01 -0.93 -3.48
N ASN A 191 19.69 0.21 -4.09
CA ASN A 191 20.63 0.98 -4.89
C ASN A 191 21.56 1.84 -4.00
N LYS A 192 22.45 2.64 -4.61
CA LYS A 192 23.39 3.53 -3.89
C LYS A 192 22.71 4.55 -2.96
N ASN A 193 21.48 4.94 -3.25
CA ASN A 193 20.69 5.86 -2.43
C ASN A 193 19.95 5.15 -1.29
N GLY A 194 19.79 3.83 -1.38
CA GLY A 194 18.98 3.03 -0.45
C GLY A 194 17.58 2.72 -0.97
N ASP A 195 17.29 2.95 -2.25
CA ASP A 195 15.95 2.67 -2.80
C ASP A 195 15.89 1.26 -3.38
N ALA A 196 14.72 0.63 -3.25
CA ALA A 196 14.39 -0.60 -3.97
C ALA A 196 13.97 -0.28 -5.42
N PRO A 197 14.19 -1.20 -6.38
CA PRO A 197 13.74 -1.00 -7.75
C PRO A 197 12.21 -0.93 -7.83
N GLY A 198 11.71 0.20 -8.35
CA GLY A 198 10.27 0.46 -8.52
C GLY A 198 9.67 -0.30 -9.70
N ARG A 199 8.49 -0.87 -9.49
CA ARG A 199 7.69 -1.56 -10.50
C ARG A 199 6.24 -1.17 -10.30
N TYR A 200 5.55 -0.78 -11.35
CA TYR A 200 4.16 -0.32 -11.26
C TYR A 200 3.31 -0.95 -12.34
N ASP A 201 2.08 -1.28 -12.01
CA ASP A 201 1.04 -1.61 -12.97
C ASP A 201 0.18 -0.35 -13.18
N LEU A 202 -0.25 -0.11 -14.41
CA LEU A 202 -1.10 1.02 -14.79
C LEU A 202 -2.52 0.52 -15.01
N PHE A 203 -3.49 1.24 -14.46
CA PHE A 203 -4.90 0.91 -14.57
C PHE A 203 -5.69 2.06 -15.19
N GLN A 204 -6.76 1.73 -15.89
CA GLN A 204 -7.79 2.68 -16.29
C GLN A 204 -9.13 2.27 -15.68
N PHE A 205 -9.81 3.22 -15.06
CA PHE A 205 -11.16 2.98 -14.54
C PHE A 205 -12.18 3.06 -15.68
N GLN A 206 -12.92 1.98 -15.91
CA GLN A 206 -13.88 1.88 -17.01
C GLN A 206 -15.27 1.51 -16.50
N MET A 207 -16.30 2.16 -17.05
CA MET A 207 -17.66 1.62 -17.01
C MET A 207 -17.85 0.70 -18.20
N THR A 208 -18.03 -0.59 -17.96
CA THR A 208 -18.38 -1.56 -19.01
C THR A 208 -19.89 -1.55 -19.29
N ASN A 209 -20.31 -2.11 -20.43
CA ASN A 209 -21.74 -2.33 -20.72
C ASN A 209 -22.39 -3.32 -19.73
N SER A 210 -21.59 -4.18 -19.09
CA SER A 210 -21.96 -4.85 -17.84
C SER A 210 -21.94 -3.82 -16.72
N SER A 211 -23.03 -3.70 -15.98
CA SER A 211 -23.32 -2.69 -14.94
C SER A 211 -22.34 -2.57 -13.77
N VAL A 212 -21.17 -3.23 -13.82
CA VAL A 212 -20.14 -3.20 -12.77
C VAL A 212 -18.93 -2.39 -13.27
N PRO A 213 -18.64 -1.22 -12.67
CA PRO A 213 -17.42 -0.47 -12.94
C PRO A 213 -16.18 -1.26 -12.48
N GLU A 214 -15.10 -1.24 -13.27
CA GLU A 214 -13.86 -1.96 -12.95
C GLU A 214 -12.59 -1.20 -13.36
N TYR A 215 -11.49 -1.47 -12.65
CA TYR A 215 -10.15 -1.05 -13.05
C TYR A 215 -9.55 -2.08 -14.00
N ARG A 216 -9.22 -1.66 -15.23
CA ARG A 216 -8.57 -2.51 -16.21
C ARG A 216 -7.08 -2.22 -16.31
N PRO A 217 -6.21 -3.25 -16.33
CA PRO A 217 -4.79 -3.04 -16.55
C PRO A 217 -4.55 -2.56 -17.99
N ILE A 218 -3.87 -1.43 -18.14
CA ILE A 218 -3.54 -0.81 -19.44
C ILE A 218 -2.03 -0.76 -19.69
N GLY A 219 -1.21 -1.22 -18.75
CA GLY A 219 0.23 -1.20 -18.92
C GLY A 219 1.00 -1.53 -17.65
N GLN A 220 2.31 -1.43 -17.74
CA GLN A 220 3.23 -1.55 -16.63
C GLN A 220 4.44 -0.65 -16.85
N TRP A 221 5.08 -0.25 -15.75
CA TRP A 221 6.37 0.43 -15.75
C TRP A 221 7.37 -0.41 -14.97
N VAL A 222 8.42 -0.85 -15.67
CA VAL A 222 9.57 -1.57 -15.10
C VAL A 222 10.80 -0.99 -15.78
N GLU A 223 11.34 0.09 -15.19
CA GLU A 223 12.39 0.96 -15.76
C GLU A 223 11.97 1.72 -17.03
N THR A 224 11.18 1.08 -17.88
CA THR A 224 10.58 1.59 -19.12
C THR A 224 9.06 1.43 -19.05
N LEU A 225 8.35 2.37 -19.69
CA LEU A 225 6.90 2.33 -19.80
C LEU A 225 6.48 1.35 -20.90
N GLN A 226 5.53 0.47 -20.60
CA GLN A 226 4.95 -0.49 -21.53
C GLN A 226 3.43 -0.41 -21.45
N LEU A 227 2.80 0.14 -22.49
CA LEU A 227 1.34 0.23 -22.58
C LEU A 227 0.76 -0.98 -23.36
N ARG A 228 -0.38 -1.48 -22.90
CA ARG A 228 -1.16 -2.56 -23.53
C ARG A 228 -2.51 -1.98 -23.95
N PHE A 229 -2.64 -1.60 -25.22
CA PHE A 229 -3.89 -1.09 -25.77
C PHE A 229 -4.81 -2.25 -26.16
N LEU A 230 -6.05 -2.26 -25.66
CA LEU A 230 -7.08 -3.26 -26.01
C LEU A 230 -8.25 -2.68 -26.83
N SER A 231 -8.20 -1.41 -27.24
CA SER A 231 -9.19 -0.83 -28.16
C SER A 231 -8.60 0.36 -28.94
N PRO A 232 -9.14 0.72 -30.11
CA PRO A 232 -8.79 1.98 -30.76
C PRO A 232 -9.18 3.14 -29.85
N ALA A 233 -8.21 4.00 -29.56
CA ALA A 233 -8.36 5.23 -28.80
C ALA A 233 -9.44 6.11 -29.45
N ASN A 234 -10.40 6.61 -28.67
CA ASN A 234 -11.19 7.74 -29.14
C ASN A 234 -10.28 8.99 -29.16
N ASP A 235 -10.64 10.03 -29.92
CA ASP A 235 -9.86 11.27 -30.12
C ASP A 235 -9.44 11.96 -28.79
N GLY A 236 -10.15 11.69 -27.68
CA GLY A 236 -9.81 12.16 -26.34
C GLY A 236 -8.75 11.34 -25.59
N ASP A 237 -8.53 10.08 -25.98
CA ASP A 237 -7.56 9.17 -25.35
C ASP A 237 -6.14 9.38 -25.88
N GLU A 238 -5.96 9.82 -27.13
CA GLU A 238 -4.62 10.11 -27.69
C GLU A 238 -3.85 11.18 -26.90
N GLY A 239 -4.55 12.24 -26.47
CA GLY A 239 -3.96 13.28 -25.61
C GLY A 239 -3.58 12.78 -24.22
N LEU A 240 -4.33 11.81 -23.68
CA LEU A 240 -4.02 11.16 -22.41
C LEU A 240 -2.76 10.28 -22.54
N PHE A 241 -2.64 9.53 -23.64
CA PHE A 241 -1.48 8.69 -23.89
C PHE A 241 -0.19 9.49 -24.07
N GLY A 242 -0.27 10.60 -24.81
CA GLY A 242 0.85 11.56 -24.85
C GLY A 242 1.24 12.03 -23.45
N CYS A 243 0.27 12.44 -22.62
CA CYS A 243 0.56 12.84 -21.23
C CYS A 243 1.25 11.73 -20.42
N LEU A 244 0.78 10.48 -20.54
CA LEU A 244 1.33 9.34 -19.80
C LEU A 244 2.78 9.03 -20.19
N GLU A 245 3.11 9.07 -21.49
CA GLU A 245 4.47 8.84 -21.99
C GLU A 245 5.47 9.89 -21.49
N TYR A 246 5.05 11.16 -21.36
CA TYR A 246 5.92 12.24 -20.88
C TYR A 246 6.01 12.31 -19.34
N ILE A 247 4.91 12.10 -18.62
CA ILE A 247 4.82 12.40 -17.19
C ILE A 247 5.26 11.21 -16.34
N LEU A 248 4.82 9.99 -16.66
CA LEU A 248 5.03 8.84 -15.79
C LEU A 248 6.51 8.47 -15.64
N PRO A 249 7.35 8.41 -16.68
CA PRO A 249 8.76 8.06 -16.52
C PRO A 249 9.51 9.08 -15.65
N VAL A 250 9.18 10.38 -15.75
CA VAL A 250 9.82 11.44 -14.96
C VAL A 250 9.43 11.35 -13.49
N ARG A 251 8.15 11.04 -13.20
CA ARG A 251 7.62 10.95 -11.84
C ARG A 251 7.95 9.65 -11.13
N LEU A 252 7.82 8.50 -11.79
CA LEU A 252 8.15 7.20 -11.21
C LEU A 252 9.64 7.07 -10.89
N ASN A 253 10.50 7.78 -11.63
CA ASN A 253 11.91 7.89 -11.27
C ASN A 253 12.17 8.70 -9.98
N LYS A 254 11.25 9.59 -9.58
CA LYS A 254 11.29 10.34 -8.32
C LYS A 254 10.59 9.62 -7.17
N GLU A 255 9.53 8.87 -7.44
CA GLU A 255 8.70 8.15 -6.46
C GLU A 255 9.12 6.69 -6.23
N LYS A 256 10.40 6.39 -6.49
CA LYS A 256 11.00 5.09 -6.14
C LYS A 256 10.67 4.78 -4.70
N PHE A 257 10.27 3.53 -4.44
CA PHE A 257 9.90 3.05 -3.12
C PHE A 257 11.00 3.41 -2.12
N PHE A 258 10.71 4.46 -1.37
CA PHE A 258 11.38 4.72 -0.13
C PHE A 258 10.84 3.67 0.83
N ILE A 259 11.65 2.63 1.09
CA ILE A 259 11.65 2.06 2.44
C ILE A 259 12.38 3.10 3.29
N GLN A 260 11.77 4.26 3.48
CA GLN A 260 12.25 5.20 4.48
C GLN A 260 11.88 4.55 5.81
N PHE A 261 12.86 3.89 6.42
CA PHE A 261 12.94 3.96 7.87
C PHE A 261 13.13 5.43 8.18
N GLU A 262 12.03 6.18 8.24
CA GLU A 262 12.02 7.48 8.85
C GLU A 262 12.30 7.20 10.33
N VAL A 263 13.60 7.23 10.68
CA VAL A 263 14.09 7.37 12.04
C VAL A 263 13.66 8.77 12.49
N SER A 264 12.35 8.95 12.62
CA SER A 264 11.76 10.01 13.42
C SER A 264 12.33 9.84 14.82
N ASN A 265 12.67 10.95 15.48
CA ASN A 265 13.21 11.01 16.85
C ASN A 265 12.23 10.48 17.93
N ARG A 266 11.33 9.57 17.58
CA ARG A 266 10.33 8.89 18.41
C ARG A 266 10.50 7.37 18.37
N TRP A 267 11.74 6.90 18.48
CA TRP A 267 12.06 5.47 18.64
C TRP A 267 11.42 4.83 19.90
N SER A 268 10.86 5.61 20.81
CA SER A 268 10.05 5.11 21.93
C SER A 268 8.71 4.49 21.48
N ASP A 269 8.15 4.92 20.36
CA ASP A 269 6.77 4.54 19.99
C ASP A 269 6.73 3.33 19.04
N VAL A 270 7.80 3.08 18.28
CA VAL A 270 7.89 1.95 17.33
C VAL A 270 8.39 0.66 18.00
N GLN A 271 9.14 0.74 19.10
CA GLN A 271 9.51 -0.45 19.87
C GLN A 271 8.28 -1.21 20.42
N ASN A 272 7.20 -0.49 20.74
CA ASN A 272 5.95 -1.09 21.22
C ASN A 272 5.07 -1.71 20.13
N LEU A 273 5.38 -1.48 18.85
CA LEU A 273 4.58 -2.02 17.74
C LEU A 273 4.99 -3.43 17.30
N PHE A 274 6.21 -3.89 17.65
CA PHE A 274 6.71 -5.22 17.26
C PHE A 274 7.37 -6.01 18.40
N TRP A 275 7.53 -5.44 19.61
CA TRP A 275 8.17 -6.09 20.77
C TRP A 275 7.48 -5.87 22.13
N SER A 276 6.15 -5.82 22.15
CA SER A 276 5.35 -6.16 23.35
C SER A 276 4.36 -7.24 22.99
#